data_AF-A0AAW5M779-F1
#
_entry.id   AF-A0AAW5M779-F1
#
_cell.length_a   1.000
_cell.length_b   1.000
_cell.length_c   1.000
_cell.angle_alpha   90.00
_cell.angle_beta   90.00
_cell.angle_gamma   90.00
#
_symmetry.space_group_name_H-M   'P 1'
#
loop_
_entity.id
_entity.type
_entity.pdbx_description
1 polymer ?
#
loop_
_entity_poly.entity_id
_entity_poly.type
_entity_poly.pdbx_seq_one_letter_code
_entity_poly.pdbx_strand_id
1 'polypeptide(L)'
;MARIPTRIALKKFYEERSDEVKIYFEHLLPLLEANLPYDIGLAYMFLKTEQAQNRALYGGVVKIHRGKSAFVARVMNFQHLTRDGFKEIYKNVFGQAIRDITVNKLSEAEVVRDKVIHGKQVSDAELREAIADVLEYAELLNDEVSSVASFKPFGNMKGFKGRADSLDNRTTKWLMKGMGFGVRA
;
A
#
# COMPACT_ATOMS: atom_id res chain seq x y z
N MET A 1 3.73 -25.88 8.82
CA MET A 1 3.04 -25.26 9.97
C MET A 1 2.84 -23.79 9.65
N ALA A 2 1.70 -23.21 10.03
CA ALA A 2 1.52 -21.76 9.95
C ALA A 2 2.50 -21.06 10.91
N ARG A 3 3.18 -20.02 10.43
CA ARG A 3 4.03 -19.10 11.20
C ARG A 3 3.24 -18.34 12.28
N ILE A 4 1.97 -18.05 12.01
CA ILE A 4 1.04 -17.31 12.86
C ILE A 4 -0.15 -18.24 13.23
N PRO A 5 0.07 -19.26 14.08
CA PRO A 5 -0.94 -20.26 14.40
C PRO A 5 -2.01 -19.76 15.37
N THR A 6 -1.78 -18.62 16.04
CA THR A 6 -2.67 -18.10 17.08
C THR A 6 -2.88 -16.60 16.96
N ARG A 7 -3.98 -16.10 17.54
CA ARG A 7 -4.23 -14.66 17.64
C ARG A 7 -3.16 -13.94 18.45
N ILE A 8 -2.64 -14.60 19.50
CA ILE A 8 -1.55 -14.06 20.33
C ILE A 8 -0.28 -13.91 19.50
N ALA A 9 0.03 -14.88 18.63
CA ALA A 9 1.16 -14.79 17.71
C ALA A 9 0.99 -13.60 16.74
N LEU A 10 -0.20 -13.41 16.17
CA LEU A 10 -0.47 -12.26 15.29
C LEU A 10 -0.31 -10.93 16.02
N LYS A 11 -0.82 -10.82 17.26
CA LYS A 11 -0.66 -9.62 18.08
C LYS A 11 0.81 -9.31 18.33
N LYS A 12 1.61 -10.30 18.75
CA LYS A 12 3.06 -10.12 18.93
C LYS A 12 3.73 -9.67 17.64
N PHE A 13 3.40 -10.32 16.52
CA PHE A 13 3.93 -9.98 15.21
C PHE A 13 3.62 -8.54 14.79
N TYR A 14 2.41 -8.05 15.11
CA TYR A 14 2.04 -6.65 14.89
C TYR A 14 2.82 -5.68 15.78
N GLU A 15 3.00 -5.99 17.06
CA GLU A 15 3.73 -5.12 18.00
C GLU A 15 5.21 -4.94 17.62
N GLU A 16 5.80 -5.96 16.97
CA GLU A 16 7.15 -5.94 16.41
C GLU A 16 7.28 -5.12 15.12
N ARG A 17 6.18 -4.52 14.61
CA ARG A 17 6.24 -3.59 13.48
C ARG A 17 6.65 -2.20 13.92
N SER A 18 7.15 -1.43 12.97
CA SER A 18 7.49 -0.03 13.16
C SER A 18 6.27 0.77 13.64
N ASP A 19 6.52 1.83 14.41
CA ASP A 19 5.45 2.68 14.92
C ASP A 19 4.64 3.30 13.78
N GLU A 20 5.26 3.57 12.64
CA GLU A 20 4.57 4.09 11.46
C GLU A 20 3.53 3.11 10.91
N VAL A 21 3.91 1.84 10.74
CA VAL A 21 2.99 0.79 10.28
C VAL A 21 1.88 0.56 11.32
N LYS A 22 2.22 0.53 12.61
CA LYS A 22 1.23 0.40 13.69
C LYS A 22 0.23 1.56 13.70
N ILE A 23 0.69 2.80 13.59
CA ILE A 23 -0.19 3.98 13.50
C ILE A 23 -1.07 3.90 12.26
N TYR A 24 -0.53 3.48 11.12
CA TYR A 24 -1.30 3.41 9.89
C TYR A 24 -2.41 2.35 9.93
N PHE A 25 -2.15 1.23 10.61
CA PHE A 25 -3.07 0.13 10.83
C PHE A 25 -3.69 0.13 12.25
N GLU A 26 -3.87 1.30 12.87
CA GLU A 26 -4.28 1.43 14.28
C GLU A 26 -5.55 0.65 14.67
N HIS A 27 -6.48 0.43 13.73
CA HIS A 27 -7.71 -0.32 13.98
C HIS A 27 -7.57 -1.84 13.88
N LEU A 28 -6.42 -2.38 13.44
CA LEU A 28 -6.24 -3.83 13.30
C LEU A 28 -6.42 -4.54 14.64
N LEU A 29 -5.71 -4.12 15.69
CA LEU A 29 -5.82 -4.77 17.00
C LEU A 29 -7.24 -4.69 17.59
N PRO A 30 -7.92 -3.53 17.61
CA PRO A 30 -9.33 -3.46 18.01
C PRO A 30 -10.24 -4.42 17.24
N LEU A 31 -10.06 -4.54 15.91
CA LEU A 31 -10.85 -5.45 15.09
C LEU A 31 -10.61 -6.92 15.46
N LEU A 32 -9.35 -7.29 15.71
CA LEU A 32 -9.00 -8.63 16.19
C LEU A 32 -9.55 -8.87 17.61
N GLU A 33 -9.62 -7.83 18.45
CA GLU A 33 -10.07 -7.90 19.84
C GLU A 33 -11.57 -8.02 20.03
N ALA A 34 -12.36 -7.47 19.12
CA ALA A 34 -13.81 -7.53 19.12
C ALA A 34 -14.41 -8.93 18.87
N ASN A 35 -13.58 -9.98 18.77
CA ASN A 35 -13.99 -11.36 18.46
C ASN A 35 -14.79 -11.47 17.15
N LEU A 36 -14.49 -10.57 16.21
CA LEU A 36 -15.05 -10.56 14.87
C LEU A 36 -14.33 -11.59 13.98
N PRO A 37 -14.98 -12.06 12.92
CA PRO A 37 -14.33 -12.88 11.89
C PRO A 37 -13.08 -12.20 11.30
N TYR A 38 -12.02 -12.99 11.04
CA TYR A 38 -10.73 -12.47 10.56
C TYR A 38 -10.80 -11.86 9.15
N ASP A 39 -11.80 -12.21 8.35
CA ASP A 39 -12.05 -11.63 7.03
C ASP A 39 -12.32 -10.11 7.09
N ILE A 40 -12.94 -9.61 8.17
CA ILE A 40 -13.14 -8.18 8.42
C ILE A 40 -11.79 -7.48 8.60
N GLY A 41 -10.91 -8.08 9.42
CA GLY A 41 -9.54 -7.60 9.61
C GLY A 41 -8.76 -7.60 8.30
N LEU A 42 -8.86 -8.69 7.53
CA LEU A 42 -8.21 -8.82 6.23
C LEU A 42 -8.71 -7.76 5.23
N ALA A 43 -10.02 -7.53 5.14
CA ALA A 43 -10.61 -6.52 4.26
C ALA A 43 -10.12 -5.11 4.62
N TYR A 44 -10.07 -4.78 5.91
CA TYR A 44 -9.49 -3.53 6.40
C TYR A 44 -8.02 -3.36 5.97
N MET A 45 -7.21 -4.42 6.12
CA MET A 45 -5.80 -4.40 5.71
C MET A 45 -5.65 -4.11 4.22
N PHE A 46 -6.45 -4.75 3.36
CA PHE A 46 -6.39 -4.51 1.92
C PHE A 46 -6.86 -3.12 1.50
N LEU A 47 -7.92 -2.59 2.13
CA LEU A 47 -8.34 -1.21 1.93
C LEU A 47 -7.21 -0.22 2.24
N LYS A 48 -6.53 -0.41 3.38
CA LYS A 48 -5.39 0.40 3.80
C LYS A 48 -4.18 0.24 2.86
N THR A 49 -3.95 -0.96 2.34
CA THR A 49 -2.92 -1.24 1.33
C THR A 49 -3.17 -0.45 0.05
N GLU A 50 -4.38 -0.46 -0.49
CA GLU A 50 -4.73 0.31 -1.69
C GLU A 50 -4.55 1.83 -1.46
N GLN A 51 -4.92 2.32 -0.27
CA GLN A 51 -4.68 3.71 0.11
C GLN A 51 -3.18 4.04 0.16
N ALA A 52 -2.35 3.14 0.68
CA ALA A 52 -0.90 3.32 0.74
C ALA A 52 -0.25 3.27 -0.64
N GLN A 53 -0.68 2.37 -1.51
CA GLN A 53 -0.24 2.31 -2.91
C GLN A 53 -0.56 3.61 -3.66
N ASN A 54 -1.77 4.16 -3.46
CA ASN A 54 -2.13 5.48 -3.98
C ASN A 54 -1.23 6.59 -3.42
N ARG A 55 -0.93 6.58 -2.11
CA ARG A 55 -0.01 7.53 -1.48
C ARG A 55 1.41 7.42 -2.04
N ALA A 56 1.88 6.21 -2.33
CA ALA A 56 3.19 5.96 -2.93
C ALA A 56 3.28 6.63 -4.31
N LEU A 57 2.32 6.38 -5.19
CA LEU A 57 2.30 6.97 -6.53
C LEU A 57 2.14 8.49 -6.48
N TYR A 58 1.20 9.00 -5.68
CA TYR A 58 1.03 10.44 -5.46
C TYR A 58 2.34 11.09 -4.98
N GLY A 59 2.94 10.51 -3.94
CA GLY A 59 4.16 11.03 -3.34
C GLY A 59 5.33 11.00 -4.31
N GLY A 60 5.49 9.92 -5.07
CA GLY A 60 6.51 9.80 -6.11
C GLY A 60 6.37 10.88 -7.19
N VAL A 61 5.17 11.08 -7.75
CA VAL A 61 4.94 12.12 -8.78
C VAL A 61 5.22 13.53 -8.24
N VAL A 62 4.79 13.84 -7.02
CA VAL A 62 4.95 15.17 -6.43
C VAL A 62 6.38 15.44 -5.95
N LYS A 63 7.08 14.44 -5.41
CA LYS A 63 8.41 14.58 -4.82
C LYS A 63 9.54 14.40 -5.83
N ILE A 64 9.45 13.38 -6.68
CA ILE A 64 10.49 13.03 -7.66
C ILE A 64 10.30 13.90 -8.91
N HIS A 65 9.08 13.91 -9.47
CA HIS A 65 8.79 14.51 -10.77
C HIS A 65 8.21 15.92 -10.70
N ARG A 66 8.14 16.51 -9.50
CA ARG A 66 7.67 17.90 -9.27
C ARG A 66 6.24 18.15 -9.77
N GLY A 67 5.40 17.11 -9.86
CA GLY A 67 4.02 17.26 -10.32
C GLY A 67 3.21 18.21 -9.44
N LYS A 68 2.28 18.95 -10.04
CA LYS A 68 1.40 19.87 -9.30
C LYS A 68 0.46 19.07 -8.40
N SER A 69 0.68 19.13 -7.09
CA SER A 69 -0.04 18.32 -6.07
C SER A 69 -1.57 18.29 -6.26
N ALA A 70 -2.22 19.44 -6.44
CA ALA A 70 -3.67 19.51 -6.64
C ALA A 70 -4.16 18.80 -7.92
N PHE A 71 -3.35 18.83 -8.98
CA PHE A 71 -3.65 18.11 -10.22
C PHE A 71 -3.41 16.60 -10.05
N VAL A 72 -2.27 16.22 -9.46
CA VAL A 72 -1.93 14.81 -9.19
C VAL A 72 -3.00 14.17 -8.31
N ALA A 73 -3.40 14.82 -7.21
CA ALA A 73 -4.44 14.32 -6.31
C ALA A 73 -5.77 14.06 -7.05
N ARG A 74 -6.16 14.97 -7.96
CA ARG A 74 -7.36 14.80 -8.78
C ARG A 74 -7.26 13.57 -9.68
N VAL A 75 -6.13 13.38 -10.36
CA VAL A 75 -5.93 12.20 -11.21
C VAL A 75 -5.97 10.92 -10.38
N MET A 76 -5.31 10.88 -9.22
CA MET A 76 -5.30 9.72 -8.33
C MET A 76 -6.71 9.29 -7.90
N ASN A 77 -7.60 10.25 -7.62
CA ASN A 77 -8.98 9.95 -7.21
C ASN A 77 -9.81 9.21 -8.27
N PHE A 78 -9.47 9.36 -9.55
CA PHE A 78 -10.17 8.68 -10.66
C PHE A 78 -9.36 7.55 -11.27
N GLN A 79 -8.15 7.32 -10.78
CA GLN A 79 -7.30 6.25 -11.26
C GLN A 79 -7.82 4.92 -10.74
N HIS A 80 -8.31 4.08 -11.66
CA HIS A 80 -8.52 2.67 -11.32
C HIS A 80 -7.16 1.97 -11.30
N LEU A 81 -6.78 1.44 -10.15
CA LEU A 81 -5.50 0.81 -9.92
C LEU A 81 -5.70 -0.71 -9.81
N THR A 82 -5.42 -1.41 -10.90
CA THR A 82 -5.28 -2.88 -10.88
C THR A 82 -3.94 -3.25 -10.25
N ARG A 83 -3.78 -4.51 -9.84
CA ARG A 83 -2.53 -5.01 -9.23
C ARG A 83 -1.33 -4.84 -10.16
N ASP A 84 -1.48 -5.24 -11.42
CA ASP A 84 -0.42 -5.12 -12.42
C ASP A 84 -0.22 -3.65 -12.83
N GLY A 85 -1.32 -2.90 -12.96
CA GLY A 85 -1.27 -1.46 -13.24
C GLY A 85 -0.51 -0.69 -12.15
N PHE A 86 -0.65 -1.08 -10.87
CA PHE A 86 0.15 -0.49 -9.79
C PHE A 86 1.64 -0.74 -9.99
N LYS A 87 2.05 -1.99 -10.26
CA LYS A 87 3.46 -2.36 -10.44
C LYS A 87 4.09 -1.62 -11.63
N GLU A 88 3.35 -1.54 -12.74
CA GLU A 88 3.79 -0.82 -13.94
C GLU A 88 3.97 0.68 -13.69
N ILE A 89 2.95 1.33 -13.12
CA ILE A 89 3.02 2.77 -12.81
C ILE A 89 4.08 3.04 -11.75
N TYR A 90 4.22 2.19 -10.73
CA TYR A 90 5.26 2.30 -9.72
C TYR A 90 6.65 2.28 -10.38
N LYS A 91 6.91 1.34 -11.28
CA LYS A 91 8.18 1.26 -12.01
C LYS A 91 8.46 2.55 -12.79
N ASN A 92 7.45 3.10 -13.45
CA ASN A 92 7.60 4.35 -14.20
C ASN A 92 7.86 5.56 -13.29
N VAL A 93 7.20 5.62 -12.13
CA VAL A 93 7.34 6.73 -11.16
C VAL A 93 8.68 6.67 -10.43
N PHE A 94 9.11 5.50 -9.98
CA PHE A 94 10.31 5.34 -9.15
C PHE A 94 11.56 4.93 -9.94
N GLY A 95 11.42 4.63 -11.23
CA GLY A 95 12.51 4.20 -12.11
C GLY A 95 13.00 2.77 -11.86
N GLN A 96 12.41 2.06 -10.89
CA GLN A 96 12.76 0.70 -10.52
C GLN A 96 11.51 -0.11 -10.17
N ALA A 97 11.53 -1.41 -10.47
CA ALA A 97 10.46 -2.30 -10.07
C ALA A 97 10.47 -2.50 -8.55
N ILE A 98 9.30 -2.82 -7.98
CA ILE A 98 9.19 -3.30 -6.61
C ILE A 98 9.97 -4.61 -6.51
N ARG A 99 10.75 -4.80 -5.45
CA ARG A 99 11.53 -6.04 -5.28
C ARG A 99 10.61 -7.25 -5.19
N ASP A 100 11.07 -8.39 -5.72
CA ASP A 100 10.30 -9.63 -5.73
C ASP A 100 9.87 -10.06 -4.34
N ILE A 101 10.72 -9.91 -3.32
CA ILE A 101 10.37 -10.23 -1.93
C ILE A 101 9.13 -9.47 -1.45
N THR A 102 9.01 -8.19 -1.81
CA THR A 102 7.89 -7.33 -1.45
C THR A 102 6.65 -7.70 -2.25
N VAL A 103 6.79 -7.94 -3.56
CA VAL A 103 5.69 -8.39 -4.42
C VAL A 103 5.12 -9.73 -3.96
N ASN A 104 5.99 -10.67 -3.60
CA ASN A 104 5.61 -12.01 -3.17
C ASN A 104 4.77 -11.96 -1.89
N LYS A 105 5.13 -11.10 -0.92
CA LYS A 105 4.35 -10.92 0.31
C LYS A 105 2.92 -10.46 0.04
N LEU A 106 2.75 -9.45 -0.81
CA LEU A 106 1.40 -9.04 -1.18
C LEU A 106 0.67 -10.14 -1.95
N SER A 107 1.35 -10.80 -2.89
CA SER A 107 0.75 -11.87 -3.71
C SER A 107 0.25 -13.05 -2.88
N GLU A 108 1.00 -13.47 -1.86
CA GLU A 108 0.61 -14.53 -0.92
C GLU A 108 -0.68 -14.16 -0.17
N ALA A 109 -0.74 -12.93 0.38
CA ALA A 109 -1.94 -12.42 1.04
C ALA A 109 -3.14 -12.28 0.09
N GLU A 110 -2.91 -11.87 -1.16
CA GLU A 110 -3.94 -11.70 -2.16
C GLU A 110 -4.62 -13.01 -2.53
N VAL A 111 -3.88 -14.12 -2.62
CA VAL A 111 -4.47 -15.45 -2.85
C VAL A 111 -5.49 -15.80 -1.77
N VAL A 112 -5.18 -15.50 -0.51
CA VAL A 112 -6.08 -15.73 0.61
C VAL A 112 -7.30 -14.80 0.53
N ARG A 113 -7.10 -13.49 0.29
CA ARG A 113 -8.20 -12.54 0.09
C ARG A 113 -9.12 -12.98 -1.05
N ASP A 114 -8.57 -13.42 -2.17
CA ASP A 114 -9.34 -13.83 -3.33
C ASP A 114 -10.19 -15.06 -2.97
N LYS A 115 -9.67 -16.05 -2.23
CA LYS A 115 -10.48 -17.17 -1.73
C LYS A 115 -11.67 -16.67 -0.88
N VAL A 116 -11.43 -15.75 0.06
CA VAL A 116 -12.47 -15.18 0.94
C VAL A 116 -13.55 -14.46 0.13
N ILE A 117 -13.18 -13.58 -0.80
CA ILE A 117 -14.12 -12.83 -1.65
C ILE A 117 -15.00 -13.77 -2.49
N HIS A 118 -14.44 -14.87 -2.97
CA HIS A 118 -15.18 -15.88 -3.73
C HIS A 118 -15.97 -16.87 -2.84
N GLY A 119 -16.08 -16.61 -1.54
CA GLY A 119 -16.85 -17.45 -0.61
C GLY A 119 -16.25 -18.83 -0.35
N LYS A 120 -14.97 -19.05 -0.66
CA LYS A 120 -14.29 -20.31 -0.39
C LYS A 120 -13.95 -20.42 1.09
N GLN A 121 -13.93 -21.64 1.62
CA GLN A 121 -13.47 -21.86 2.98
C GLN A 121 -11.97 -21.61 3.09
N VAL A 122 -11.59 -20.82 4.08
CA VAL A 122 -10.22 -20.47 4.44
C VAL A 122 -10.08 -20.62 5.94
N SER A 123 -8.99 -21.22 6.40
CA SER A 123 -8.74 -21.39 7.82
C SER A 123 -8.33 -20.08 8.51
N ASP A 124 -8.64 -19.94 9.80
CA ASP A 124 -8.16 -18.81 10.60
C ASP A 124 -6.63 -18.69 10.60
N ALA A 125 -5.90 -19.80 10.46
CA ALA A 125 -4.45 -19.79 10.30
C ALA A 125 -4.04 -19.09 9.01
N GLU A 126 -4.64 -19.43 7.86
CA GLU A 126 -4.37 -18.77 6.58
C GLU A 126 -4.74 -17.28 6.60
N LEU A 127 -5.86 -16.91 7.25
CA LEU A 127 -6.27 -15.50 7.38
C LEU A 127 -5.25 -14.69 8.18
N ARG A 128 -4.73 -15.26 9.28
CA ARG A 128 -3.71 -14.60 10.09
C ARG A 128 -2.36 -14.49 9.37
N GLU A 129 -1.99 -15.49 8.57
CA GLU A 129 -0.81 -15.38 7.70
C GLU A 129 -0.97 -14.25 6.70
N ALA A 130 -2.12 -14.16 6.01
CA ALA A 130 -2.34 -13.10 5.04
C ALA A 130 -2.28 -11.71 5.67
N ILE A 131 -2.81 -11.53 6.88
CA ILE A 131 -2.67 -10.26 7.64
C ILE A 131 -1.19 -9.99 7.94
N ALA A 132 -0.43 -11.00 8.36
CA ALA A 132 0.99 -10.87 8.64
C ALA A 132 1.80 -10.52 7.38
N ASP A 133 1.50 -11.13 6.24
CA ASP A 133 2.17 -10.85 4.98
C ASP A 133 1.87 -9.42 4.49
N VAL A 134 0.67 -8.87 4.74
CA VAL A 134 0.38 -7.46 4.47
C VAL A 134 1.19 -6.52 5.38
N LEU A 135 1.38 -6.87 6.65
CA LEU A 135 2.23 -6.07 7.56
C LEU A 135 3.69 -6.08 7.09
N GLU A 136 4.21 -7.21 6.63
CA GLU A 136 5.56 -7.29 6.05
C GLU A 136 5.69 -6.51 4.76
N TYR A 137 4.69 -6.63 3.88
CA TYR A 137 4.61 -5.81 2.67
C TYR A 137 4.68 -4.32 2.98
N ALA A 138 3.99 -3.87 4.03
CA ALA A 138 3.98 -2.47 4.43
C ALA A 138 5.36 -1.96 4.85
N GLU A 139 6.11 -2.73 5.64
CA GLU A 139 7.49 -2.39 6.02
C GLU A 139 8.41 -2.36 4.80
N LEU A 140 8.37 -3.42 3.99
CA LEU A 140 9.25 -3.54 2.82
C LEU A 140 9.00 -2.43 1.80
N LEU A 141 7.74 -2.06 1.55
CA LEU A 141 7.40 -0.97 0.64
C LEU A 141 7.78 0.39 1.24
N ASN A 142 7.61 0.60 2.54
CA ASN A 142 8.09 1.81 3.22
C ASN A 142 9.59 2.00 3.03
N ASP A 143 10.38 0.94 3.24
CA ASP A 143 11.84 1.00 3.08
C ASP A 143 12.24 1.30 1.64
N GLU A 144 11.60 0.62 0.67
CA GLU A 144 11.86 0.85 -0.75
C GLU A 144 11.54 2.28 -1.18
N VAL A 145 10.35 2.79 -0.84
CA VAL A 145 9.94 4.15 -1.21
C VAL A 145 10.78 5.20 -0.48
N SER A 146 11.09 4.98 0.80
CA SER A 146 11.90 5.90 1.59
C SER A 146 13.32 6.00 1.06
N SER A 147 13.89 4.89 0.57
CA SER A 147 15.23 4.88 -0.02
C SER A 147 15.36 5.78 -1.26
N VAL A 148 14.26 5.96 -2.02
CA VAL A 148 14.24 6.74 -3.27
C VAL A 148 13.74 8.16 -3.05
N ALA A 149 12.69 8.34 -2.23
CA ALA A 149 11.93 9.58 -2.15
C ALA A 149 11.80 10.15 -0.72
N SER A 150 12.40 9.49 0.27
CA SER A 150 12.44 9.93 1.68
C SER A 150 11.05 10.18 2.29
N PHE A 151 10.06 9.37 1.90
CA PHE A 151 8.76 9.30 2.54
C PHE A 151 8.30 7.85 2.63
N LYS A 152 7.32 7.58 3.50
CA LYS A 152 6.83 6.23 3.77
C LYS A 152 5.31 6.17 3.53
N PRO A 153 4.84 5.40 2.54
CA PRO A 153 3.42 5.35 2.18
C PRO A 153 2.49 4.82 3.28
N PHE A 154 2.97 3.85 4.06
CA PHE A 154 2.30 3.32 5.26
C PHE A 154 2.69 4.09 6.53
N GLY A 155 3.25 5.30 6.39
CA GLY A 155 3.59 6.17 7.50
C GLY A 155 2.70 7.42 7.57
N ASN A 156 3.13 8.34 8.42
CA ASN A 156 2.49 9.63 8.55
C ASN A 156 2.93 10.59 7.43
N MET A 157 2.00 10.97 6.56
CA MET A 157 2.25 11.93 5.49
C MET A 157 2.14 13.40 5.96
N LYS A 158 1.91 13.68 7.26
CA LYS A 158 1.93 15.05 7.80
C LYS A 158 3.32 15.66 7.60
N GLY A 159 3.36 16.89 7.09
CA GLY A 159 4.63 17.55 6.74
C GLY A 159 5.23 17.10 5.40
N PHE A 160 4.60 16.15 4.69
CA PHE A 160 5.00 15.82 3.32
C PHE A 160 4.86 17.06 2.44
N LYS A 161 5.99 17.52 1.91
CA LYS A 161 6.05 18.60 0.93
C LYS A 161 6.73 18.08 -0.33
N GLY A 162 6.11 18.36 -1.47
CA GLY A 162 6.73 18.19 -2.78
C GLY A 162 7.94 19.10 -2.96
N ARG A 163 8.47 19.15 -4.18
CA ARG A 163 9.54 20.11 -4.51
C ARG A 163 9.00 21.55 -4.49
N ALA A 164 9.88 22.50 -4.17
CA ALA A 164 9.52 23.91 -4.05
C ALA A 164 8.93 24.48 -5.35
N ASP A 165 9.54 24.16 -6.49
CA ASP A 165 9.04 24.57 -7.81
C ASP A 165 8.27 23.42 -8.47
N SER A 166 6.95 23.40 -8.28
CA SER A 166 6.07 22.46 -8.99
C SER A 166 5.94 22.83 -10.48
N LEU A 167 5.83 21.83 -11.34
CA LEU A 167 5.42 22.01 -12.73
C LEU A 167 4.02 22.63 -12.82
N ASP A 168 3.70 23.23 -13.97
CA ASP A 168 2.33 23.65 -14.27
C ASP A 168 1.41 22.45 -14.56
N ASN A 169 0.09 22.71 -14.64
CA ASN A 169 -0.91 21.65 -14.85
C ASN A 169 -0.77 20.95 -16.22
N ARG A 170 -0.41 21.68 -17.28
CA ARG A 170 -0.28 21.11 -18.64
C ARG A 170 0.92 20.18 -18.70
N THR A 171 2.05 20.60 -18.13
CA THR A 171 3.26 19.78 -18.06
C THR A 171 3.03 18.58 -17.15
N THR A 172 2.37 18.76 -16.00
CA THR A 172 2.00 17.65 -15.10
C THR A 172 1.08 16.64 -15.79
N LYS A 173 0.11 17.10 -16.61
CA LYS A 173 -0.78 16.23 -17.40
C LYS A 173 0.00 15.32 -18.34
N TRP A 174 0.93 15.87 -19.12
CA TRP A 174 1.74 15.08 -20.05
C TRP A 174 2.69 14.13 -19.35
N LEU A 175 3.33 14.59 -18.27
CA LEU A 175 4.17 13.77 -17.40
C LEU A 175 3.40 12.55 -16.87
N MET A 176 2.23 12.75 -16.27
CA MET A 176 1.42 11.66 -15.72
C MET A 176 0.91 10.72 -16.82
N LYS A 177 0.49 11.25 -17.97
CA LYS A 177 0.09 10.40 -19.11
C LYS A 177 1.26 9.53 -19.59
N GLY A 178 2.47 10.08 -19.65
CA GLY A 178 3.68 9.35 -20.02
C GLY A 178 4.08 8.26 -19.00
N MET A 179 3.75 8.44 -17.72
CA MET A 179 3.97 7.43 -16.67
C MET A 179 2.89 6.33 -16.64
N GLY A 180 1.87 6.40 -17.50
CA GLY A 180 0.81 5.39 -17.59
C GLY A 180 -0.44 5.69 -16.76
N PHE A 181 -0.57 6.90 -16.20
CA PHE A 181 -1.82 7.28 -15.51
C PHE A 181 -2.95 7.52 -16.52
N GLY A 182 -4.17 7.12 -16.14
CA GLY A 182 -5.41 7.33 -16.88
C GLY A 182 -5.89 8.77 -16.80
N VAL A 183 -5.13 9.70 -17.39
CA VAL A 183 -5.48 11.11 -17.38
C VAL A 183 -6.53 11.39 -18.46
N ARG A 184 -7.79 11.60 -18.05
CA ARG A 184 -8.85 12.03 -18.96
C ARG A 184 -8.57 13.46 -19.44
N ALA A 185 -8.76 13.68 -20.74
CA ALA A 185 -8.41 14.92 -21.42
C ALA A 185 -9.27 16.09 -20.94
#